data_AF-W4PZB5-F1
#
_entry.id   AF-W4PZB5-F1
#
_cell.length_a   1.000
_cell.length_b   1.000
_cell.length_c   1.000
_cell.angle_alpha   90.00
_cell.angle_beta   90.00
_cell.angle_gamma   90.00
#
_symmetry.space_group_name_H-M   'P 1'
#
loop_
_entity.id
_entity.type
_entity.pdbx_description
1 polymer ?
#
loop_
_entity_poly.entity_id
_entity_poly.type
_entity_poly.pdbx_seq_one_letter_code
_entity_poly.pdbx_strand_id
1 'polypeptide(L)' 'MAKPDNRNDNVEKLQQMKENTKHNIEAAEESVAHTDMKEEQKHIIKEKNQRRKESIQAFDAEIADEMQARKNGYQDEK' A
#
# COMPACT_ATOMS: atom_id res chain seq x y z
N MET A 1 16.22 -0.29 26.21
CA MET A 1 17.00 -0.44 24.97
C MET A 1 16.03 -0.29 23.82
N ALA A 2 15.90 0.90 23.22
CA ALA A 2 15.10 1.05 22.01
C ALA A 2 15.78 0.21 20.92
N LYS A 3 15.08 -0.76 20.33
CA LYS A 3 15.58 -1.44 19.14
C LYS A 3 15.89 -0.34 18.12
N PRO A 4 17.06 -0.34 17.46
CA PRO A 4 17.26 0.54 16.32
C PRO A 4 16.12 0.23 15.35
N ASP A 5 15.30 1.24 15.06
CA ASP A 5 14.20 1.11 14.12
C ASP A 5 14.87 0.83 12.77
N ASN A 6 14.94 -0.46 12.43
CA ASN A 6 15.62 -0.92 11.23
C ASN A 6 14.74 -0.46 10.09
N ARG A 7 15.06 0.69 9.49
CA ARG A 7 14.32 1.24 8.34
C ARG A 7 14.21 0.26 7.16
N ASN A 8 15.05 -0.77 7.13
CA ASN A 8 14.90 -1.92 6.22
C ASN A 8 13.56 -2.67 6.43
N ASP A 9 13.13 -2.83 7.67
CA ASP A 9 11.86 -3.47 8.01
C ASP A 9 10.67 -2.63 7.52
N ASN A 10 10.80 -1.30 7.46
CA ASN A 10 9.72 -0.41 7.00
C ASN A 10 9.50 -0.51 5.50
N VAL A 11 10.56 -0.52 4.69
CA VAL A 11 10.45 -0.71 3.24
C VAL A 11 9.83 -2.08 2.92
N GLU A 12 10.29 -3.15 3.58
CA GLU A 12 9.77 -4.51 3.36
C GLU A 12 8.29 -4.63 3.77
N LYS A 13 7.90 -4.05 4.92
CA LYS A 13 6.49 -3.99 5.35
C LYS A 13 5.63 -3.18 4.38
N LEU A 14 6.09 -2.02 3.93
CA LEU A 14 5.35 -1.19 2.97
C LEU A 14 5.16 -1.91 1.64
N GLN A 15 6.20 -2.58 1.14
CA GLN A 15 6.10 -3.43 -0.04
C GLN A 15 5.09 -4.56 0.14
N GLN A 16 5.14 -5.26 1.28
CA GLN A 16 4.18 -6.33 1.59
C GLN A 16 2.74 -5.80 1.67
N MET A 17 2.52 -4.66 2.34
CA MET A 17 1.20 -4.02 2.42
C MET A 17 0.69 -3.58 1.05
N LYS A 18 1.58 -3.06 0.19
CA LYS A 18 1.26 -2.70 -1.20
C LYS A 18 0.82 -3.92 -2.00
N GLU A 19 1.57 -5.02 -1.97
CA GLU A 19 1.21 -6.24 -2.71
C GLU A 19 -0.09 -6.86 -2.18
N ASN A 20 -0.28 -6.92 -0.85
CA ASN A 20 -1.54 -7.36 -0.27
C ASN A 20 -2.72 -6.47 -0.72
N THR A 21 -2.52 -5.16 -0.80
CA THR A 21 -3.55 -4.21 -1.24
C THR A 21 -3.90 -4.40 -2.71
N LYS A 22 -2.92 -4.67 -3.58
CA LYS A 22 -3.16 -5.02 -4.98
C LYS A 22 -3.97 -6.31 -5.12
N HIS A 23 -3.57 -7.37 -4.41
CA HIS A 23 -4.32 -8.62 -4.43
C HIS A 23 -5.77 -8.43 -3.94
N ASN A 24 -5.98 -7.60 -2.91
CA ASN A 24 -7.33 -7.26 -2.46
C ASN A 24 -8.16 -6.48 -3.49
N ILE A 25 -7.53 -5.66 -4.33
CA ILE A 25 -8.20 -4.98 -5.45
C ILE A 25 -8.60 -6.02 -6.50
N GLU A 26 -7.66 -6.86 -6.93
CA GLU A 26 -7.87 -7.90 -7.93
C GLU A 26 -8.96 -8.89 -7.51
N ALA A 27 -8.89 -9.44 -6.29
CA ALA A 27 -9.91 -10.34 -5.76
C ALA A 27 -11.30 -9.70 -5.66
N ALA A 28 -11.36 -8.39 -5.38
CA ALA A 28 -12.62 -7.66 -5.35
C ALA A 28 -13.18 -7.41 -6.77
N GLU A 29 -12.32 -7.15 -7.75
CA GLU A 29 -12.70 -7.02 -9.16
C GLU A 29 -13.16 -8.37 -9.73
N GLU A 30 -12.45 -9.46 -9.41
CA GLU A 30 -12.83 -10.82 -9.76
C GLU A 30 -14.19 -11.19 -9.16
N SER A 31 -14.41 -10.87 -7.88
CA SER A 31 -15.70 -11.09 -7.22
C SER A 31 -16.84 -10.39 -7.96
N VAL A 32 -16.65 -9.14 -8.40
CA VAL A 32 -17.64 -8.38 -9.19
C VAL A 32 -17.87 -9.01 -10.57
N ALA A 33 -16.84 -9.59 -11.19
CA ALA A 33 -16.96 -10.22 -12.50
C ALA A 33 -17.65 -11.59 -12.45
N HIS A 34 -17.49 -12.34 -11.37
CA HIS A 34 -18.00 -13.71 -11.23
C HIS A 34 -19.29 -13.83 -10.42
N THR A 35 -19.81 -12.74 -9.84
CA THR A 35 -21.05 -12.76 -9.06
C THR A 35 -22.05 -11.74 -9.58
N ASP A 36 -23.34 -12.12 -9.60
CA ASP A 36 -24.44 -11.22 -9.91
C ASP A 36 -24.72 -10.30 -8.70
N MET A 37 -23.94 -9.23 -8.61
CA MET A 37 -24.10 -8.19 -7.60
C MET A 37 -25.05 -7.09 -8.08
N LYS A 38 -25.76 -6.45 -7.16
CA LYS A 38 -26.51 -5.22 -7.45
C LYS A 38 -25.54 -4.10 -7.84
N GLU A 39 -25.97 -3.20 -8.74
CA GLU A 39 -25.12 -2.08 -9.21
C GLU A 39 -24.59 -1.20 -8.07
N GLU A 40 -25.38 -0.96 -7.03
CA GLU A 40 -24.94 -0.23 -5.83
C GLU A 40 -23.75 -0.93 -5.15
N GLN A 41 -23.77 -2.25 -5.03
CA GLN A 41 -22.67 -3.01 -4.44
C GLN A 41 -21.41 -2.94 -5.30
N LYS A 42 -21.56 -3.01 -6.64
CA LYS A 42 -20.44 -2.83 -7.57
C LYS A 42 -19.83 -1.44 -7.44
N HIS A 43 -20.65 -0.39 -7.28
CA HIS A 43 -20.17 0.97 -7.07
C HIS A 43 -19.35 1.09 -5.79
N ILE A 44 -19.85 0.56 -4.67
CA ILE A 44 -19.15 0.57 -3.37
C ILE A 44 -17.79 -0.14 -3.49
N ILE A 45 -17.72 -1.27 -4.19
CA ILE A 45 -16.47 -2.00 -4.41
C ILE A 45 -15.50 -1.17 -5.24
N LYS A 46 -15.96 -0.54 -6.32
CA LYS A 46 -15.13 0.35 -7.15
C LYS A 46 -14.58 1.54 -6.35
N GLU A 47 -15.39 2.19 -5.52
CA GLU A 47 -14.94 3.28 -4.66
C GLU A 47 -13.93 2.83 -3.59
N LYS A 48 -14.12 1.63 -3.02
CA LYS A 48 -13.12 1.03 -2.12
C LYS A 48 -11.80 0.76 -2.85
N ASN A 49 -11.87 0.22 -4.07
CA ASN A 49 -10.69 -0.03 -4.89
C ASN A 49 -9.98 1.26 -5.30
N GLN A 50 -10.73 2.34 -5.57
CA GLN A 50 -10.16 3.64 -5.86
C GLN A 50 -9.33 4.17 -4.67
N ARG A 51 -9.90 4.14 -3.46
CA ARG A 51 -9.17 4.53 -2.24
C ARG A 51 -7.94 3.66 -1.96
N ARG A 52 -8.03 2.35 -2.24
CA ARG A 52 -6.87 1.44 -2.14
C ARG A 52 -5.76 1.80 -3.11
N LYS A 53 -6.09 2.25 -4.33
CA LYS A 53 -5.10 2.76 -5.31
C LYS A 53 -4.41 4.02 -4.79
N GLU A 54 -5.13 4.92 -4.15
CA GLU A 54 -4.54 6.10 -3.48
C GLU A 54 -3.61 5.69 -2.33
N SER A 55 -3.99 4.68 -1.51
CA SER A 55 -3.11 4.14 -0.47
C SER A 55 -1.82 3.52 -1.05
N ILE A 56 -1.91 2.82 -2.19
CA ILE A 56 -0.73 2.27 -2.88
C ILE A 56 0.21 3.41 -3.32
N GLN A 57 -0.32 4.51 -3.83
CA GLN A 57 0.49 5.67 -4.21
C GLN A 57 1.18 6.30 -2.98
N ALA A 58 0.50 6.38 -1.84
CA ALA A 58 1.11 6.83 -0.59
C ALA A 58 2.24 5.89 -0.15
N PHE A 59 2.05 4.56 -0.22
CA PHE A 59 3.11 3.59 0.08
C PHE A 59 4.31 3.74 -0.85
N ASP A 60 4.09 4.02 -2.13
CA ASP A 60 5.18 4.23 -3.09
C ASP A 60 5.99 5.49 -2.79
N ALA A 61 5.31 6.57 -2.36
CA ALA A 61 5.99 7.78 -1.89
C ALA A 61 6.83 7.50 -0.63
N GLU A 62 6.26 6.83 0.37
CA GLU A 62 6.98 6.47 1.60
C GLU A 62 8.17 5.55 1.33
N ILE A 63 8.02 4.55 0.46
CA ILE A 63 9.14 3.67 0.06
C ILE A 63 10.25 4.47 -0.62
N ALA A 64 9.91 5.42 -1.50
CA ALA A 64 10.89 6.27 -2.16
C ALA A 64 11.66 7.15 -1.16
N ASP A 65 10.95 7.77 -0.22
CA ASP A 65 11.54 8.61 0.83
C ASP A 65 12.46 7.79 1.73
N GLU A 66 12.06 6.59 2.14
CA GLU A 66 12.89 5.69 2.96
C GLU A 66 14.14 5.20 2.21
N MET A 67 14.01 4.88 0.92
CA MET A 67 15.16 4.53 0.07
C MET A 67 16.13 5.71 -0.10
N GLN A 68 15.61 6.93 -0.24
CA GLN A 68 16.43 8.14 -0.34
C GLN A 68 17.14 8.44 0.98
N ALA A 69 16.45 8.31 2.12
CA ALA A 69 17.05 8.44 3.45
C ALA A 69 18.18 7.43 3.68
N ARG A 70 18.02 6.20 3.18
CA ARG A 70 19.07 5.16 3.20
C ARG A 70 20.27 5.53 2.33
N LYS A 71 20.06 6.06 1.12
CA LYS A 71 21.14 6.43 0.20
C LYS A 71 21.93 7.65 0.67
N ASN A 72 21.24 8.62 1.30
CA ASN A 72 21.86 9.83 1.79
C ASN A 72 22.51 9.69 3.18
N GLY A 73 22.53 8.48 3.75
CA GLY A 73 23.31 8.18 4.95
C GLY A 73 23.02 9.15 6.10
N TYR A 74 21.77 9.25 6.54
CA TYR A 74 21.38 9.87 7.80
C TYR A 74 22.03 11.25 8.07
N GLN A 75 21.59 12.29 7.36
CA GLN A 75 21.62 13.65 7.91
C GLN A 75 20.19 14.06 8.23
N ASP A 76 19.67 13.63 9.37
CA ASP A 76 18.74 14.43 10.15
C ASP A 76 18.68 13.82 11.56
N GLU A 77 19.67 14.20 12.36
CA GLU A 77 19.41 14.54 13.76
C GLU A 77 18.71 15.90 13.75
N LYS A 78 17.43 15.96 14.13
CA LYS A 78 16.90 16.86 15.17
C LYS A 78 15.43 16.59 15.46
#